data_AF-A0A6L8G7F2-F1
#
_entry.id   AF-A0A6L8G7F2-F1
#
_cell.length_a   1.000
_cell.length_b   1.000
_cell.length_c   1.000
_cell.angle_alpha   90.00
_cell.angle_beta   90.00
_cell.angle_gamma   90.00
#
_symmetry.space_group_name_H-M   'P 1'
#
loop_
_entity.id
_entity.type
_entity.pdbx_description
1 polymer ?
#
loop_
_entity_poly.entity_id
_entity_poly.type
_entity_poly.pdbx_seq_one_letter_code
_entity_poly.pdbx_strand_id
1 'polypeptide(L)'
;MSQGVQGESAASPVPEIADVTPAELFVSIKAGIHDFRRAPLYGILFSGAYVVAGWLLVWLGAGTFFWTLAFALGFPLVAPFAAVGLYETSRRIEADVPLEWAGILTVVWKERGRQLPWVGAILAFVFLFWSVFAHMSFALFLGRTAMTNVLTSWDVYLTPTGFSMLVFQVVVGGAVAFLTFALTVVSLPLLVDKEIDFVTAMLISVRTVARNRLVMYIWAVIIGVSLLVAMLPL
;
A
#
# COMPACT_ATOMS: atom_id res chain seq x y z
N MET A 1 42.36 -26.45 -5.61
CA MET A 1 42.04 -25.40 -4.62
C MET A 1 40.64 -24.90 -4.89
N SER A 2 39.67 -25.48 -4.18
CA SER A 2 38.29 -25.00 -4.12
C SER A 2 38.22 -23.82 -3.16
N GLN A 3 37.59 -22.71 -3.54
CA GLN A 3 36.78 -21.84 -2.67
C GLN A 3 35.98 -20.89 -3.59
N GLY A 4 34.67 -20.86 -3.42
CA GLY A 4 33.79 -19.99 -4.18
C GLY A 4 32.32 -20.41 -4.20
N VAL A 5 31.82 -21.07 -3.15
CA VAL A 5 30.38 -21.14 -2.93
C VAL A 5 29.98 -19.78 -2.38
N GLN A 6 29.54 -18.89 -3.26
CA GLN A 6 28.81 -17.70 -2.87
C GLN A 6 27.61 -18.18 -2.04
N GLY A 7 27.49 -17.68 -0.81
CA GLY A 7 26.43 -18.05 0.11
C GLY A 7 25.08 -17.63 -0.45
N GLU A 8 24.45 -18.53 -1.19
CA GLU A 8 23.04 -18.47 -1.51
C GLU A 8 22.31 -18.58 -0.17
N SER A 9 21.70 -17.47 0.27
CA SER A 9 20.94 -17.44 1.51
C SER A 9 19.88 -18.53 1.44
N ALA A 10 20.00 -19.56 2.28
CA ALA A 10 19.10 -20.68 2.24
C ALA A 10 17.65 -20.19 2.45
N ALA A 11 16.72 -20.69 1.63
CA ALA A 11 15.31 -20.31 1.71
C ALA A 11 14.79 -20.48 3.14
N SER A 12 14.12 -19.44 3.66
CA SER A 12 13.53 -19.49 5.00
C SER A 12 12.35 -20.46 5.03
N PRO A 13 12.10 -21.16 6.16
CA PRO A 13 10.92 -22.01 6.29
C PRO A 13 9.65 -21.17 6.20
N VAL A 14 8.62 -21.74 5.57
CA VAL A 14 7.30 -21.12 5.45
C VAL A 14 6.66 -21.06 6.85
N PRO A 15 6.28 -19.88 7.36
CA PRO A 15 5.68 -19.76 8.68
C PRO A 15 4.25 -20.33 8.71
N GLU A 16 3.86 -20.83 9.88
CA GLU A 16 2.47 -21.21 10.15
C GLU A 16 1.59 -19.98 10.35
N ILE A 17 0.35 -20.06 9.89
CA ILE A 17 -0.62 -18.97 10.00
C ILE A 17 -1.27 -19.04 11.37
N ALA A 18 -1.00 -18.05 12.22
CA ALA A 18 -1.64 -17.90 13.52
C ALA A 18 -3.08 -17.36 13.42
N ASP A 19 -3.86 -17.60 14.48
CA ASP A 19 -5.16 -16.96 14.67
C ASP A 19 -4.93 -15.54 15.22
N VAL A 20 -5.53 -14.54 14.56
CA VAL A 20 -5.34 -13.12 14.86
C VAL A 20 -6.50 -12.64 15.70
N THR A 21 -6.22 -12.11 16.89
CA THR A 21 -7.24 -11.56 17.78
C THR A 21 -7.49 -10.06 17.54
N PRO A 22 -8.67 -9.52 17.86
CA PRO A 22 -8.91 -8.08 17.81
C PRO A 22 -7.93 -7.28 18.70
N ALA A 23 -7.44 -7.87 19.78
CA ALA A 23 -6.47 -7.24 20.68
C ALA A 23 -5.12 -6.98 19.97
N GLU A 24 -4.69 -7.88 19.08
CA GLU A 24 -3.47 -7.72 18.30
C GLU A 24 -3.53 -6.51 17.35
N LEU A 25 -4.72 -6.13 16.88
CA LEU A 25 -4.86 -4.91 16.07
C LEU A 25 -4.53 -3.67 16.90
N PHE A 26 -5.02 -3.59 18.14
CA PHE A 26 -4.71 -2.49 19.05
C PHE A 26 -3.24 -2.49 19.47
N VAL A 27 -2.67 -3.67 19.71
CA VAL A 27 -1.23 -3.81 20.01
C VAL A 27 -0.40 -3.31 18.82
N SER A 28 -0.78 -3.68 17.60
CA SER A 28 -0.08 -3.26 16.37
C SER A 28 -0.12 -1.75 16.18
N ILE A 29 -1.29 -1.11 16.39
CA ILE A 29 -1.39 0.37 16.34
C ILE A 29 -0.50 1.00 17.41
N LYS A 30 -0.56 0.50 18.66
CA LYS A 30 0.21 1.04 19.77
C LYS A 30 1.72 0.92 19.52
N ALA A 31 2.16 -0.21 18.98
CA ALA A 31 3.55 -0.46 18.58
C ALA A 31 3.96 0.52 17.47
N GLY A 32 3.17 0.66 16.41
CA GLY A 32 3.46 1.60 15.33
C GLY A 32 3.57 3.06 15.80
N ILE A 33 2.70 3.49 16.72
CA ILE A 33 2.77 4.84 17.32
C ILE A 33 4.02 4.97 18.20
N HIS A 34 4.36 3.95 18.98
CA HIS A 34 5.55 3.94 19.82
C HIS A 34 6.82 4.04 18.97
N ASP A 35 6.92 3.26 17.90
CA ASP A 35 8.08 3.24 17.00
C ASP A 35 8.22 4.57 16.27
N PHE A 36 7.12 5.13 15.78
CA PHE A 36 7.13 6.46 15.17
C PHE A 36 7.59 7.54 16.15
N ARG A 37 7.17 7.49 17.43
CA ARG A 37 7.62 8.45 18.45
C ARG A 37 9.09 8.29 18.81
N ARG A 38 9.61 7.06 18.78
CA ARG A 38 11.03 6.77 19.05
C ARG A 38 11.93 7.18 17.89
N ALA A 39 11.42 7.10 16.65
CA ALA A 39 12.20 7.32 15.43
C ALA A 39 11.45 8.21 14.40
N PRO A 40 11.01 9.43 14.76
CA PRO A 40 10.07 10.22 13.94
C PRO A 40 10.66 10.66 12.61
N LEU A 41 11.98 10.89 12.54
CA LEU A 41 12.66 11.32 11.32
C LEU A 41 12.57 10.27 10.20
N TYR A 42 12.63 8.99 10.52
CA TYR A 42 12.49 7.91 9.53
C TYR A 42 11.06 7.87 8.98
N GLY A 43 10.07 7.97 9.88
CA GLY A 43 8.66 8.08 9.52
C GLY A 43 8.39 9.25 8.57
N ILE A 44 8.88 10.45 8.93
CA ILE A 44 8.73 11.67 8.13
C ILE A 44 9.45 11.57 6.80
N LEU A 45 10.65 10.98 6.73
CA LEU A 45 11.40 10.91 5.48
C LEU A 45 10.76 9.95 4.47
N PHE A 46 10.38 8.74 4.89
CA PHE A 46 9.76 7.76 3.99
C PHE A 46 8.34 8.17 3.57
N SER A 47 7.55 8.78 4.46
CA SER A 47 6.23 9.30 4.13
C SER A 47 6.27 10.64 3.39
N GLY A 48 7.22 11.51 3.76
CA GLY A 48 7.40 12.85 3.19
C GLY A 48 7.75 12.84 1.72
N ALA A 49 8.41 11.78 1.22
CA ALA A 49 8.62 11.59 -0.21
C ALA A 49 7.29 11.61 -1.00
N TYR A 50 6.23 11.03 -0.46
CA TYR A 50 4.90 11.05 -1.08
C TYR A 50 4.21 12.40 -0.97
N VAL A 51 4.37 13.08 0.17
CA VAL A 51 3.84 14.44 0.35
C VAL A 51 4.48 15.39 -0.65
N VAL A 52 5.81 15.35 -0.79
CA VAL A 52 6.55 16.16 -1.76
C VAL A 52 6.14 15.81 -3.19
N ALA A 53 6.00 14.52 -3.52
CA ALA A 53 5.52 14.12 -4.85
C ALA A 53 4.11 14.66 -5.15
N GLY A 54 3.21 14.60 -4.18
CA GLY A 54 1.86 15.18 -4.30
C GLY A 54 1.88 16.71 -4.46
N TRP A 55 2.72 17.42 -3.71
CA TRP A 55 2.88 18.88 -3.87
C TRP A 55 3.50 19.25 -5.21
N LEU A 56 4.48 18.50 -5.69
CA LEU A 56 5.07 18.70 -7.01
C LEU A 56 4.02 18.52 -8.11
N LEU A 57 3.13 17.53 -7.98
CA LEU A 57 2.01 17.35 -8.91
C LEU A 57 1.10 18.58 -8.95
N VAL A 58 0.72 19.12 -7.79
CA VAL A 58 -0.11 20.32 -7.71
C VAL A 58 0.62 21.53 -8.30
N TRP A 59 1.90 21.72 -7.95
CA TRP A 59 2.71 22.84 -8.41
C TRP A 59 2.97 22.83 -9.92
N LEU A 60 3.21 21.65 -10.49
CA LEU A 60 3.37 21.45 -11.94
C LEU A 60 2.06 21.64 -12.72
N GLY A 61 0.94 21.91 -12.04
CA GLY A 61 -0.35 22.07 -12.68
C GLY A 61 -0.83 20.78 -13.32
N ALA A 62 -0.60 19.63 -12.66
CA ALA A 62 -1.08 18.32 -13.11
C ALA A 62 -2.62 18.22 -13.02
N GLY A 63 -3.32 19.05 -13.80
CA GLY A 63 -4.74 18.94 -14.13
C GLY A 63 -4.98 18.19 -15.45
N THR A 64 -3.91 17.85 -16.19
CA THR A 64 -4.01 17.00 -17.39
C THR A 64 -3.87 15.53 -17.01
N PHE A 65 -4.81 14.71 -17.47
CA PHE A 65 -4.88 13.26 -17.28
C PHE A 65 -3.52 12.53 -17.37
N PHE A 66 -2.63 12.95 -18.29
CA PHE A 66 -1.33 12.31 -18.50
C PHE A 66 -0.38 12.40 -17.30
N TRP A 67 -0.21 13.59 -16.70
CA TRP A 67 0.68 13.78 -15.55
C TRP A 67 0.14 13.07 -14.31
N THR A 68 -1.16 13.16 -14.08
CA THR A 68 -1.83 12.44 -12.98
C THR A 68 -1.64 10.94 -13.12
N LEU A 69 -1.83 10.39 -14.33
CA LEU A 69 -1.67 8.96 -14.57
C LEU A 69 -0.20 8.51 -14.41
N ALA A 70 0.76 9.24 -14.97
CA ALA A 70 2.18 8.87 -14.91
C ALA A 70 2.71 8.80 -13.46
N PHE A 71 2.39 9.79 -12.63
CA PHE A 71 2.82 9.79 -11.23
C PHE A 71 1.99 8.85 -10.35
N ALA A 72 0.68 8.69 -10.63
CA ALA A 72 -0.13 7.71 -9.92
C ALA A 72 0.34 6.27 -10.21
N LEU A 73 0.90 5.99 -11.38
CA LEU A 73 1.54 4.71 -11.69
C LEU A 73 2.88 4.51 -10.99
N GLY A 74 3.64 5.58 -10.78
CA GLY A 74 4.87 5.53 -10.00
C GLY A 74 4.63 5.16 -8.54
N PHE A 75 3.48 5.55 -7.98
CA PHE A 75 3.18 5.34 -6.56
C PHE A 75 3.19 3.85 -6.16
N PRO A 76 2.43 2.93 -6.79
CA PRO A 76 2.48 1.50 -6.47
C PRO A 76 3.85 0.85 -6.62
N LEU A 77 4.70 1.36 -7.52
CA LEU A 77 6.05 0.82 -7.74
C LEU A 77 7.01 1.23 -6.62
N VAL A 78 6.86 2.43 -6.06
CA VAL A 78 7.75 2.98 -5.03
C VAL A 78 7.24 2.69 -3.61
N ALA A 79 5.91 2.57 -3.43
CA ALA A 79 5.24 2.29 -2.16
C ALA A 79 5.87 1.15 -1.35
N PRO A 80 6.12 -0.04 -1.93
CA PRO A 80 6.73 -1.14 -1.19
C PRO A 80 8.11 -0.78 -0.63
N PHE A 81 8.94 -0.04 -1.35
CA PHE A 81 10.29 0.35 -0.90
C PHE A 81 10.25 1.32 0.27
N ALA A 82 9.34 2.30 0.23
CA ALA A 82 9.15 3.19 1.37
C ALA A 82 8.62 2.45 2.59
N ALA A 83 7.73 1.48 2.40
CA ALA A 83 7.24 0.62 3.47
C ALA A 83 8.36 -0.21 4.09
N VAL A 84 9.28 -0.78 3.29
CA VAL A 84 10.47 -1.48 3.81
C VAL A 84 11.32 -0.60 4.71
N GLY A 85 11.49 0.68 4.39
CA GLY A 85 12.18 1.62 5.25
C GLY A 85 11.57 1.73 6.65
N LEU A 86 10.24 1.76 6.72
CA LEU A 86 9.50 1.77 7.99
C LEU A 86 9.58 0.42 8.70
N TYR A 87 9.41 -0.70 7.98
CA TYR A 87 9.50 -2.04 8.55
C TYR A 87 10.88 -2.35 9.12
N GLU A 88 11.96 -1.98 8.43
CA GLU A 88 13.32 -2.14 8.92
C GLU A 88 13.59 -1.25 10.14
N THR A 89 13.00 -0.05 10.19
CA THR A 89 13.11 0.82 11.37
C THR A 89 12.45 0.17 12.59
N SER A 90 11.21 -0.30 12.46
CA SER A 90 10.51 -1.04 13.53
C SER A 90 11.25 -2.31 13.94
N ARG A 91 11.72 -3.12 12.97
CA ARG A 91 12.48 -4.35 13.25
C ARG A 91 13.75 -4.09 14.06
N ARG A 92 14.48 -3.01 13.74
CA ARG A 92 15.67 -2.61 14.52
C ARG A 92 15.31 -2.16 15.93
N ILE A 93 14.22 -1.42 16.10
CA ILE A 93 13.72 -1.03 17.43
C ILE A 93 13.37 -2.26 18.27
N GLU A 94 12.65 -3.22 17.69
CA GLU A 94 12.27 -4.47 18.36
C GLU A 94 13.48 -5.33 18.72
N ALA A 95 14.49 -5.37 17.87
CA ALA A 95 15.73 -6.14 18.09
C ALA A 95 16.78 -5.40 18.93
N ASP A 96 16.48 -4.20 19.44
CA ASP A 96 17.41 -3.29 20.13
C ASP A 96 18.73 -3.05 19.35
N VAL A 97 18.61 -3.01 18.01
CA VAL A 97 19.71 -2.73 17.09
C VAL A 97 19.78 -1.22 16.83
N PRO A 98 20.98 -0.61 16.79
CA PRO A 98 21.13 0.81 16.49
C PRO A 98 20.45 1.25 15.17
N LEU A 99 19.75 2.39 15.24
CA LEU A 99 19.15 3.04 14.09
C LEU A 99 20.21 3.86 13.35
N GLU A 100 20.80 3.25 12.33
CA GLU A 100 21.77 3.90 11.46
C GLU A 100 21.17 4.10 10.06
N TRP A 101 21.21 5.34 9.56
CA TRP A 101 20.69 5.68 8.23
C TRP A 101 21.30 4.84 7.12
N ALA A 102 22.63 4.68 7.13
CA ALA A 102 23.33 3.87 6.15
C ALA A 102 22.84 2.40 6.18
N GLY A 103 22.59 1.85 7.37
CA GLY A 103 22.07 0.50 7.53
C GLY A 103 20.68 0.32 6.91
N ILE A 104 19.76 1.22 7.21
CA ILE A 104 18.37 1.16 6.71
C ILE A 104 18.33 1.38 5.19
N LEU A 105 19.02 2.40 4.68
CA LEU A 105 19.06 2.69 3.24
C LEU A 105 19.74 1.57 2.44
N THR A 106 20.76 0.91 3.03
CA THR A 106 21.40 -0.25 2.40
C THR A 106 20.42 -1.42 2.27
N VAL A 107 19.57 -1.67 3.27
CA VAL A 107 18.53 -2.71 3.20
C VAL A 107 17.52 -2.38 2.10
N VAL A 108 16.97 -1.16 2.11
CA VAL A 108 16.04 -0.68 1.07
C VAL A 108 16.65 -0.82 -0.33
N TRP A 109 17.93 -0.48 -0.47
CA TRP A 109 18.64 -0.60 -1.75
C TRP A 109 18.83 -2.06 -2.17
N LYS A 110 19.13 -2.98 -1.24
CA LYS A 110 19.28 -4.41 -1.53
C LYS A 110 17.97 -5.04 -1.99
N GLU A 111 16.83 -4.58 -1.46
CA GLU A 111 15.51 -5.09 -1.89
C GLU A 111 15.21 -4.89 -3.37
N ARG A 112 15.88 -3.93 -4.03
CA ARG A 112 15.71 -3.69 -5.47
C ARG A 112 16.04 -4.91 -6.35
N GLY A 113 16.91 -5.80 -5.86
CA GLY A 113 17.31 -7.03 -6.55
C GLY A 113 16.59 -8.27 -6.06
N ARG A 114 15.66 -8.13 -5.11
CA ARG A 114 14.93 -9.23 -4.48
C ARG A 114 13.51 -9.30 -5.03
N GLN A 115 12.56 -9.74 -4.21
CA GLN A 115 11.18 -10.04 -4.58
C GLN A 115 10.27 -8.81 -4.53
N LEU A 116 10.71 -7.73 -3.86
CA LEU A 116 9.93 -6.51 -3.66
C LEU A 116 9.52 -5.77 -4.96
N PRO A 117 10.39 -5.65 -6.00
CA PRO A 117 9.97 -5.05 -7.28
C PRO A 117 8.79 -5.78 -7.93
N TRP A 118 8.70 -7.10 -7.78
CA TRP A 118 7.59 -7.88 -8.32
C TRP A 118 6.28 -7.59 -7.60
N VAL A 119 6.32 -7.38 -6.28
CA VAL A 119 5.16 -6.89 -5.53
C VAL A 119 4.73 -5.52 -6.08
N GLY A 120 5.67 -4.59 -6.24
CA GLY A 120 5.40 -3.28 -6.84
C GLY A 120 4.77 -3.39 -8.24
N ALA A 121 5.29 -4.28 -9.10
CA ALA A 121 4.75 -4.52 -10.44
C ALA A 121 3.31 -5.06 -10.41
N ILE A 122 3.00 -5.98 -9.48
CA ILE A 122 1.64 -6.50 -9.29
C ILE A 122 0.71 -5.37 -8.81
N LEU A 123 1.15 -4.55 -7.86
CA LEU A 123 0.37 -3.41 -7.38
C LEU A 123 0.12 -2.38 -8.48
N ALA A 124 1.11 -2.12 -9.33
CA ALA A 124 0.96 -1.26 -10.50
C ALA A 124 -0.04 -1.84 -11.50
N PHE A 125 -0.02 -3.15 -11.73
CA PHE A 125 -0.99 -3.83 -12.61
C PHE A 125 -2.42 -3.78 -12.04
N VAL A 126 -2.59 -4.05 -10.74
CA VAL A 126 -3.90 -3.93 -10.06
C VAL A 126 -4.41 -2.49 -10.15
N PHE A 127 -3.54 -1.50 -9.93
CA PHE A 127 -3.88 -0.09 -10.06
C PHE A 127 -4.26 0.30 -11.49
N LEU A 128 -3.53 -0.16 -12.50
CA LEU A 128 -3.85 0.05 -13.92
C LEU A 128 -5.22 -0.51 -14.27
N PHE A 129 -5.47 -1.77 -13.89
CA PHE A 129 -6.74 -2.44 -14.13
C PHE A 129 -7.90 -1.66 -13.48
N TRP A 130 -7.72 -1.25 -12.23
CA TRP A 130 -8.70 -0.43 -11.52
C TRP A 130 -8.90 0.94 -12.18
N SER A 131 -7.84 1.61 -12.62
CA SER A 131 -7.92 2.92 -13.26
C SER A 131 -8.71 2.87 -14.56
N VAL A 132 -8.47 1.85 -15.40
CA VAL A 132 -9.26 1.60 -16.62
C VAL A 132 -10.72 1.39 -16.25
N PHE A 133 -10.99 0.52 -15.28
CA PHE A 133 -12.36 0.23 -14.85
C PHE A 133 -13.08 1.47 -14.30
N ALA A 134 -12.39 2.27 -13.49
CA ALA A 134 -12.92 3.50 -12.91
C ALA A 134 -13.26 4.55 -13.99
N HIS A 135 -12.46 4.66 -15.06
CA HIS A 135 -12.76 5.55 -16.18
C HIS A 135 -13.89 5.02 -17.06
N MET A 136 -13.89 3.72 -17.36
CA MET A 136 -14.94 3.09 -18.17
C MET A 136 -16.31 3.17 -17.48
N SER A 137 -16.35 3.09 -16.14
CA SER A 137 -17.60 3.20 -15.39
C SER A 137 -18.21 4.60 -15.49
N PHE A 138 -17.40 5.68 -15.45
CA PHE A 138 -17.88 7.03 -15.72
C PHE A 138 -18.58 7.10 -17.09
N ALA A 139 -17.97 6.54 -18.14
CA ALA A 139 -18.56 6.51 -19.47
C ALA A 139 -19.85 5.66 -19.55
N LEU A 140 -19.91 4.54 -18.82
CA LEU A 140 -21.08 3.65 -18.79
C LEU A 140 -22.29 4.29 -18.13
N PHE A 141 -22.09 5.01 -17.02
CA PHE A 141 -23.19 5.65 -16.28
C PHE A 141 -23.59 7.01 -16.88
N LEU A 142 -22.63 7.85 -17.26
CA LEU A 142 -22.92 9.20 -17.77
C LEU A 142 -23.15 9.24 -19.29
N GLY A 143 -22.79 8.20 -20.04
CA GLY A 143 -23.02 8.10 -21.48
C GLY A 143 -22.40 9.27 -22.27
N ARG A 144 -23.25 10.09 -22.92
CA ARG A 144 -22.85 11.30 -23.67
C ARG A 144 -23.03 12.60 -22.89
N THR A 145 -23.51 12.52 -21.64
CA THR A 145 -23.73 13.71 -20.82
C THR A 145 -22.36 14.26 -20.45
N ALA A 146 -22.02 15.43 -21.00
CA ALA A 146 -20.73 16.04 -20.73
C ALA A 146 -20.60 16.29 -19.22
N MET A 147 -19.40 16.04 -18.68
CA MET A 147 -19.02 16.41 -17.31
C MET A 147 -18.87 17.94 -17.19
N THR A 148 -19.92 18.69 -17.55
CA THR A 148 -20.01 20.12 -17.26
C THR A 148 -20.46 20.24 -15.81
N ASN A 149 -19.63 20.84 -14.96
CA ASN A 149 -19.91 21.16 -13.55
C ASN A 149 -19.65 20.06 -12.50
N VAL A 150 -18.92 18.99 -12.80
CA VAL A 150 -18.61 17.91 -11.83
C VAL A 150 -17.79 18.41 -10.62
N LEU A 151 -17.02 19.48 -10.81
CA LEU A 151 -16.25 20.13 -9.75
C LEU A 151 -16.98 21.33 -9.13
N THR A 152 -18.10 21.79 -9.71
CA THR A 152 -18.78 23.04 -9.32
C THR A 152 -20.20 22.84 -8.78
N SER A 153 -20.83 21.69 -9.01
CA SER A 153 -22.14 21.34 -8.42
C SER A 153 -22.21 19.86 -8.00
N TRP A 154 -22.81 19.63 -6.84
CA TRP A 154 -23.11 18.31 -6.31
C TRP A 154 -24.36 17.66 -6.94
N ASP A 155 -25.18 18.43 -7.66
CA ASP A 155 -26.48 17.99 -8.16
C ASP A 155 -26.37 16.76 -9.08
N VAL A 156 -25.30 16.70 -9.88
CA VAL A 156 -25.04 15.58 -10.79
C VAL A 156 -24.96 14.25 -10.02
N TYR A 157 -24.39 14.26 -8.82
CA TYR A 157 -24.22 13.09 -7.97
C TYR A 157 -25.48 12.67 -7.21
N LEU A 158 -26.42 13.60 -7.00
CA LEU A 158 -27.69 13.33 -6.33
C LEU A 158 -28.77 12.79 -7.28
N THR A 159 -28.53 12.83 -8.60
CA THR A 159 -29.40 12.14 -9.57
C THR A 159 -29.36 10.62 -9.36
N PRO A 160 -30.41 9.87 -9.74
CA PRO A 160 -30.39 8.40 -9.67
C PRO A 160 -29.19 7.78 -10.41
N THR A 161 -28.80 8.35 -11.55
CA THR A 161 -27.65 7.92 -12.35
C THR A 161 -26.32 8.25 -11.66
N GLY A 162 -26.16 9.47 -11.15
CA GLY A 162 -24.95 9.86 -10.41
C GLY A 162 -24.78 9.08 -9.11
N PHE A 163 -25.88 8.84 -8.38
CA PHE A 163 -25.86 8.08 -7.14
C PHE A 163 -25.52 6.60 -7.39
N SER A 164 -26.12 5.98 -8.40
CA SER A 164 -25.79 4.60 -8.77
C SER A 164 -24.34 4.45 -9.24
N MET A 165 -23.82 5.43 -9.97
CA MET A 165 -22.39 5.51 -10.31
C MET A 165 -21.51 5.59 -9.06
N LEU A 166 -21.85 6.44 -8.08
CA LEU A 166 -21.10 6.55 -6.84
C LEU A 166 -21.07 5.24 -6.06
N VAL A 167 -22.24 4.61 -5.86
CA VAL A 167 -22.34 3.31 -5.18
C VAL A 167 -21.49 2.27 -5.90
N PHE A 168 -21.56 2.23 -7.23
CA PHE A 168 -20.77 1.31 -8.04
C PHE A 168 -19.26 1.53 -7.86
N GLN A 169 -18.79 2.79 -7.93
CA GLN A 169 -17.37 3.13 -7.74
C GLN A 169 -16.90 2.79 -6.33
N VAL A 170 -17.71 3.02 -5.30
CA VAL A 170 -17.40 2.67 -3.92
C VAL A 170 -17.28 1.16 -3.74
N VAL A 171 -18.23 0.39 -4.30
CA VAL A 171 -18.21 -1.08 -4.19
C VAL A 171 -17.00 -1.66 -4.92
N VAL A 172 -16.76 -1.27 -6.17
CA VAL A 172 -15.65 -1.83 -6.94
C VAL A 172 -14.30 -1.33 -6.45
N GLY A 173 -14.19 -0.04 -6.12
CA GLY A 173 -13.00 0.52 -5.48
C GLY A 173 -12.70 -0.15 -4.14
N GLY A 174 -13.72 -0.38 -3.31
CA GLY A 174 -13.61 -1.13 -2.07
C GLY A 174 -13.15 -2.58 -2.27
N ALA A 175 -13.67 -3.26 -3.30
CA ALA A 175 -13.23 -4.61 -3.64
C ALA A 175 -11.76 -4.67 -4.08
N VAL A 176 -11.32 -3.72 -4.92
CA VAL A 176 -9.91 -3.62 -5.33
C VAL A 176 -9.01 -3.25 -4.16
N ALA A 177 -9.43 -2.31 -3.31
CA ALA A 177 -8.68 -1.94 -2.11
C ALA A 177 -8.54 -3.12 -1.16
N PHE A 178 -9.61 -3.90 -0.94
CA PHE A 178 -9.58 -5.10 -0.12
C PHE A 178 -8.72 -6.19 -0.73
N LEU A 179 -8.75 -6.38 -2.06
CA LEU A 179 -7.85 -7.30 -2.76
C LEU A 179 -6.38 -6.91 -2.55
N THR A 180 -6.07 -5.62 -2.74
CA THR A 180 -4.74 -5.07 -2.53
C THR A 180 -4.27 -5.31 -1.09
N PHE A 181 -5.11 -4.96 -0.12
CA PHE A 181 -4.88 -5.24 1.30
C PHE A 181 -4.61 -6.73 1.55
N ALA A 182 -5.44 -7.63 0.99
CA ALA A 182 -5.28 -9.06 1.20
C ALA A 182 -3.98 -9.61 0.62
N LEU A 183 -3.50 -9.03 -0.48
CA LEU A 183 -2.20 -9.37 -1.07
C LEU A 183 -1.02 -8.82 -0.25
N THR A 184 -1.14 -7.66 0.40
CA THR A 184 0.01 -6.94 0.98
C THR A 184 0.13 -6.97 2.50
N VAL A 185 -0.96 -7.16 3.24
CA VAL A 185 -1.01 -6.90 4.70
C VAL A 185 0.04 -7.67 5.50
N VAL A 186 0.34 -8.92 5.10
CA VAL A 186 1.42 -9.72 5.72
C VAL A 186 2.58 -9.97 4.75
N SER A 187 2.36 -9.90 3.43
CA SER A 187 3.41 -10.28 2.47
C SER A 187 4.61 -9.34 2.49
N LEU A 188 4.39 -8.02 2.59
CA LEU A 188 5.47 -7.04 2.62
C LEU A 188 6.40 -7.19 3.85
N PRO A 189 5.89 -7.19 5.10
CA PRO A 189 6.77 -7.39 6.25
C PRO A 189 7.42 -8.78 6.22
N LEU A 190 6.72 -9.80 5.71
CA LEU A 190 7.27 -11.15 5.60
C LEU A 190 8.44 -11.25 4.61
N LEU A 191 8.41 -10.51 3.49
CA LEU A 191 9.52 -10.45 2.54
C LEU A 191 10.76 -9.71 3.10
N VAL A 192 10.54 -8.77 4.02
CA VAL A 192 11.64 -8.10 4.74
C VAL A 192 12.26 -9.03 5.78
N ASP A 193 11.43 -9.77 6.50
CA ASP A 193 11.87 -10.67 7.58
C ASP A 193 12.46 -12.00 7.07
N LYS A 194 11.96 -12.52 5.94
CA LYS A 194 12.27 -13.87 5.45
C LYS A 194 12.70 -13.89 4.00
N GLU A 195 13.61 -14.83 3.70
CA GLU A 195 14.03 -15.14 2.34
C GLU A 195 13.03 -16.12 1.69
N ILE A 196 11.88 -15.61 1.28
CA ILE A 196 10.84 -16.34 0.53
C ILE A 196 10.44 -15.59 -0.74
N ASP A 197 9.85 -16.28 -1.72
CA ASP A 197 9.37 -15.65 -2.95
C ASP A 197 8.08 -14.82 -2.73
N PHE A 198 7.83 -13.83 -3.59
CA PHE A 198 6.67 -12.94 -3.45
C PHE A 198 5.33 -13.68 -3.60
N VAL A 199 5.27 -14.76 -4.40
CA VAL A 199 4.02 -15.51 -4.60
C VAL A 199 3.65 -16.24 -3.31
N THR A 200 4.62 -16.92 -2.70
CA THR A 200 4.44 -17.57 -1.39
C THR A 200 4.04 -16.55 -0.33
N ALA A 201 4.71 -15.39 -0.27
CA ALA A 201 4.35 -14.33 0.68
C ALA A 201 2.92 -13.81 0.50
N MET A 202 2.48 -13.58 -0.75
CA MET A 202 1.10 -13.17 -1.07
C MET A 202 0.09 -14.27 -0.74
N LEU A 203 0.39 -15.54 -1.04
CA LEU A 203 -0.48 -16.66 -0.69
C LEU A 203 -0.66 -16.78 0.82
N ILE A 204 0.41 -16.60 1.60
CA ILE A 204 0.32 -16.54 3.07
C ILE A 204 -0.57 -15.38 3.48
N SER A 205 -0.37 -14.19 2.94
CA SER A 205 -1.20 -13.01 3.25
C SER A 205 -2.69 -13.25 2.98
N VAL A 206 -3.04 -13.80 1.81
CA VAL A 206 -4.43 -14.13 1.46
C VAL A 206 -5.00 -15.21 2.38
N ARG A 207 -4.22 -16.25 2.71
CA ARG A 207 -4.65 -17.30 3.65
C ARG A 207 -4.82 -16.76 5.07
N THR A 208 -3.98 -15.83 5.51
CA THR A 208 -4.12 -15.16 6.81
C THR A 208 -5.42 -14.37 6.86
N VAL A 209 -5.75 -13.64 5.79
CA VAL A 209 -7.03 -12.93 5.68
C VAL A 209 -8.22 -13.90 5.62
N ALA A 210 -8.10 -14.99 4.88
CA ALA A 210 -9.16 -16.00 4.75
C ALA A 210 -9.40 -16.80 6.04
N ARG A 211 -8.36 -17.03 6.84
CA ARG A 211 -8.46 -17.68 8.16
C ARG A 211 -9.04 -16.72 9.20
N ASN A 212 -8.63 -15.46 9.19
CA ASN A 212 -8.98 -14.44 10.18
C ASN A 212 -9.98 -13.40 9.64
N ARG A 213 -10.99 -13.83 8.87
CA ARG A 213 -11.84 -12.95 8.02
C ARG A 213 -12.39 -11.73 8.73
N LEU A 214 -13.03 -11.92 9.88
CA LEU A 214 -13.70 -10.84 10.59
C LEU A 214 -12.68 -9.80 11.10
N VAL A 215 -11.61 -10.27 11.75
CA VAL A 215 -10.58 -9.41 12.34
C VAL A 215 -9.82 -8.67 11.24
N MET A 216 -9.48 -9.35 10.14
CA MET A 216 -8.77 -8.73 9.02
C MET A 216 -9.65 -7.77 8.22
N TYR A 217 -10.96 -8.01 8.15
CA TYR A 217 -11.90 -7.03 7.59
C TYR A 217 -11.99 -5.77 8.45
N ILE A 218 -12.08 -5.92 9.79
CA ILE A 218 -12.02 -4.78 10.72
C ILE A 218 -10.70 -4.01 10.53
N TRP A 219 -9.58 -4.72 10.37
CA TRP A 219 -8.29 -4.10 10.12
C TRP A 219 -8.26 -3.29 8.82
N ALA A 220 -8.80 -3.84 7.73
CA ALA A 220 -8.94 -3.13 6.46
C ALA A 220 -9.80 -1.87 6.60
N VAL A 221 -10.90 -1.94 7.36
CA VAL A 221 -11.78 -0.79 7.63
C VAL A 221 -11.05 0.28 8.45
N ILE A 222 -10.31 -0.11 9.49
CA ILE A 222 -9.50 0.84 10.30
C ILE A 222 -8.52 1.60 9.42
N ILE A 223 -7.80 0.90 8.55
CA ILE A 223 -6.85 1.53 7.60
C ILE A 223 -7.59 2.46 6.64
N GLY A 224 -8.68 1.97 6.02
CA GLY A 224 -9.47 2.76 5.07
C GLY A 224 -10.04 4.04 5.67
N VAL A 225 -10.64 3.96 6.87
CA VAL A 225 -11.15 5.13 7.59
C VAL A 225 -10.02 6.07 7.99
N SER A 226 -8.89 5.55 8.46
CA SER A 226 -7.72 6.38 8.81
C SER A 226 -7.19 7.17 7.61
N LEU A 227 -7.15 6.54 6.42
CA LEU A 227 -6.78 7.21 5.18
C LEU A 227 -7.78 8.31 4.81
N LEU A 228 -9.09 8.05 4.89
CA LEU A 228 -10.12 9.05 4.62
C LEU A 228 -10.03 10.25 5.57
N VAL A 229 -9.80 10.00 6.86
CA VAL A 229 -9.60 11.06 7.87
C VAL A 229 -8.35 11.88 7.55
N ALA A 230 -7.26 11.23 7.13
CA ALA A 230 -6.02 11.92 6.76
C ALA A 230 -6.14 12.77 5.48
N MET A 231 -7.15 12.52 4.64
CA MET A 231 -7.43 13.29 3.43
C MET A 231 -8.33 14.51 3.67
N LEU A 232 -8.86 14.70 4.89
CA LEU A 232 -9.65 15.88 5.21
C LEU A 232 -8.79 17.14 5.10
N PRO A 233 -9.28 18.20 4.44
CA PRO A 233 -8.57 19.47 4.39
C PRO A 233 -8.39 20.05 5.80
N LEU A 234 -7.19 20.59 6.08
CA LEU A 234 -6.85 21.28 7.32
C LEU A 234 -7.50 22.68 7.39
#